data_AF-A0A2W6VFD8-F1
#
_entry.id   AF-A0A2W6VFD8-F1
#
_cell.length_a   1.000
_cell.length_b   1.000
_cell.length_c   1.000
_cell.angle_alpha   90.00
_cell.angle_beta   90.00
_cell.angle_gamma   90.00
#
_symmetry.space_group_name_H-M   'P 1'
#
loop_
_entity.id
_entity.type
_entity.pdbx_description
1 polymer ?
#
loop_
_entity_poly.entity_id
_entity_poly.type
_entity_poly.pdbx_seq_one_letter_code
_entity_poly.pdbx_strand_id
1 'polypeptide(L)'
;MPANEASSGKLAEYRRSIDNIDAALVYLLAERFKVTQKVGTWKAESGMPPADPRREEEQIARLRRLAMEADLDPEFSEKFLRFIIDEVIRHHARAQSPG
;
A
#
# COMPACT_ATOMS: atom_id res chain seq x y z
N MET A 1 -9.80 -19.04 -40.39
CA MET A 1 -9.92 -17.92 -39.42
C MET A 1 -8.76 -17.99 -38.43
N PRO A 2 -7.84 -17.01 -38.38
CA PRO A 2 -6.69 -16.98 -37.47
C PRO A 2 -6.77 -15.93 -36.34
N ALA A 3 -7.88 -15.17 -36.23
CA ALA A 3 -7.98 -14.05 -35.30
C ALA A 3 -8.07 -14.45 -33.81
N ASN A 4 -8.44 -15.70 -33.50
CA ASN A 4 -8.75 -16.12 -32.14
C ASN A 4 -7.50 -16.50 -31.31
N GLU A 5 -6.47 -17.09 -31.94
CA GLU A 5 -5.24 -17.50 -31.23
C GLU A 5 -4.29 -16.33 -30.96
N ALA A 6 -4.16 -15.39 -31.89
CA ALA A 6 -3.32 -14.20 -31.71
C ALA A 6 -3.87 -13.23 -30.65
N SER A 7 -5.20 -13.16 -30.51
CA SER A 7 -5.86 -12.38 -29.45
C SER A 7 -5.61 -13.00 -28.06
N SER A 8 -5.66 -14.33 -27.97
CA SER A 8 -5.33 -15.08 -26.75
C SER A 8 -3.87 -14.86 -26.31
N GLY A 9 -2.92 -14.85 -27.25
CA GLY A 9 -1.50 -14.62 -26.97
C GLY A 9 -1.19 -13.25 -26.35
N LYS A 10 -1.74 -12.16 -26.92
CA LYS A 10 -1.57 -10.81 -26.36
C LYS A 10 -2.22 -10.64 -24.99
N LEU A 11 -3.42 -11.22 -24.81
CA LEU A 11 -4.07 -11.20 -23.50
C LEU A 11 -3.24 -11.94 -22.44
N ALA A 12 -2.63 -13.07 -22.80
CA ALA A 12 -1.74 -13.81 -21.89
C ALA A 12 -0.48 -13.00 -21.54
N GLU A 13 0.07 -12.22 -22.47
CA GLU A 13 1.19 -11.32 -22.20
C GLU A 13 0.81 -10.21 -21.22
N TYR A 14 -0.32 -9.53 -21.43
CA TYR A 14 -0.79 -8.51 -20.49
C TYR A 14 -1.05 -9.07 -19.10
N ARG A 15 -1.62 -10.28 -19.00
CA ARG A 15 -1.83 -10.94 -17.71
C ARG A 15 -0.51 -11.24 -16.99
N ARG A 16 0.51 -11.73 -17.70
CA ARG A 16 1.85 -11.92 -17.09
C ARG A 16 2.43 -10.61 -16.57
N SER A 17 2.24 -9.51 -17.29
CA SER A 17 2.69 -8.19 -16.82
C SER A 17 1.93 -7.75 -15.57
N ILE A 18 0.62 -7.98 -15.51
CA ILE A 18 -0.20 -7.72 -14.31
C ILE A 18 0.30 -8.57 -13.13
N ASP A 19 0.48 -9.88 -13.32
CA ASP A 19 0.97 -10.79 -12.27
C ASP A 19 2.31 -10.33 -11.69
N ASN A 20 3.22 -9.84 -12.54
CA ASN A 20 4.51 -9.29 -12.11
C ASN A 20 4.35 -7.99 -11.29
N ILE A 21 3.45 -7.10 -11.71
CA ILE A 21 3.14 -5.86 -10.98
C ILE A 21 2.55 -6.21 -9.62
N ASP A 22 1.61 -7.13 -9.57
CA ASP A 22 0.95 -7.57 -8.33
C ASP A 22 1.96 -8.18 -7.35
N ALA A 23 2.89 -9.02 -7.84
CA ALA A 23 3.97 -9.55 -7.01
C ALA A 23 4.84 -8.42 -6.43
N ALA A 24 5.22 -7.43 -7.24
CA ALA A 24 5.99 -6.28 -6.79
C ALA A 24 5.23 -5.46 -5.73
N LEU A 25 3.92 -5.23 -5.92
CA LEU A 25 3.06 -4.55 -4.97
C LEU A 25 3.04 -5.27 -3.62
N VAL A 26 2.90 -6.60 -3.62
CA VAL A 26 2.90 -7.40 -2.38
C VAL A 26 4.23 -7.29 -1.64
N TYR A 27 5.37 -7.40 -2.33
CA TYR A 27 6.69 -7.26 -1.69
C TYR A 27 6.92 -5.85 -1.14
N LEU A 28 6.53 -4.81 -1.87
CA LEU A 28 6.62 -3.42 -1.41
C LEU A 28 5.74 -3.16 -0.17
N LEU A 29 4.54 -3.73 -0.15
CA LEU A 29 3.68 -3.67 1.03
C LEU A 29 4.33 -4.38 2.22
N ALA A 30 4.83 -5.60 2.04
CA ALA A 30 5.51 -6.33 3.12
C ALA A 30 6.67 -5.50 3.73
N GLU A 31 7.50 -4.88 2.90
CA GLU A 31 8.57 -3.99 3.38
C GLU A 31 8.02 -2.74 4.10
N ARG A 32 6.96 -2.11 3.56
CA ARG A 32 6.31 -0.98 4.23
C ARG A 32 5.81 -1.35 5.63
N PHE A 33 5.18 -2.51 5.78
CA PHE A 33 4.67 -3.00 7.07
C PHE A 33 5.81 -3.25 8.07
N LYS A 34 6.94 -3.82 7.64
CA LYS A 34 8.12 -3.97 8.50
C LYS A 34 8.63 -2.63 9.01
N VAL A 35 8.66 -1.60 8.16
CA VAL A 35 9.09 -0.26 8.56
C VAL A 35 8.11 0.39 9.53
N THR A 36 6.79 0.32 9.26
CA THR A 36 5.79 0.86 10.18
C THR A 36 5.80 0.17 11.54
N GLN A 37 6.10 -1.14 11.57
CA GLN A 37 6.31 -1.88 12.81
C GLN A 37 7.45 -1.29 13.64
N LYS A 38 8.62 -1.08 13.03
CA LYS A 38 9.78 -0.45 13.69
C LYS A 38 9.46 0.96 14.19
N VAL A 39 8.73 1.76 13.41
CA VAL A 39 8.29 3.10 13.82
C VAL A 39 7.38 3.02 15.05
N GLY A 40 6.44 2.08 15.08
CA GLY A 40 5.56 1.86 16.22
C GLY A 40 6.33 1.45 17.48
N THR A 41 7.27 0.51 17.37
CA THR A 41 8.15 0.11 18.48
C THR A 41 8.96 1.29 19.01
N TRP A 42 9.63 2.04 18.14
CA TRP A 42 10.43 3.19 18.53
C TRP A 42 9.58 4.29 19.20
N LYS A 43 8.37 4.57 18.68
CA LYS A 43 7.43 5.51 19.29
C LYS A 43 7.04 5.07 20.71
N ALA A 44 6.73 3.79 20.90
CA ALA A 44 6.37 3.24 22.20
C ALA A 44 7.54 3.35 23.20
N GLU A 45 8.75 2.98 22.79
CA GLU A 45 9.97 3.11 23.60
C GLU A 45 10.28 4.57 23.96
N SER A 46 9.95 5.51 23.07
CA SER A 46 10.19 6.95 23.23
C SER A 46 9.04 7.69 23.92
N GLY A 47 7.98 7.00 24.37
CA GLY A 47 6.80 7.61 24.98
C GLY A 47 5.97 8.50 24.03
N MET A 48 6.15 8.35 22.72
CA MET A 48 5.42 9.11 21.71
C MET A 48 4.05 8.50 21.43
N PRO A 49 3.04 9.33 21.07
CA PRO A 49 1.72 8.82 20.72
C PRO A 49 1.77 7.95 19.46
N PRO A 50 0.96 6.88 19.39
CA PRO A 50 0.92 5.99 18.23
C PRO A 50 0.44 6.73 16.97
N ALA A 51 -0.55 7.61 17.11
CA ALA A 51 -1.10 8.45 16.04
C ALA A 51 -0.38 9.81 15.93
N ASP A 52 -0.26 10.33 14.71
CA ASP A 52 0.25 11.68 14.43
C ASP A 52 -0.60 12.28 13.30
N PRO A 53 -1.72 12.95 13.63
CA PRO A 53 -2.69 13.44 12.65
C PRO A 53 -2.06 14.36 11.60
N ARG A 54 -1.14 15.24 12.03
CA ARG A 54 -0.44 16.16 11.12
C ARG A 54 0.41 15.38 10.11
N ARG A 55 1.11 14.33 10.56
CA ARG A 55 1.90 13.47 9.68
C ARG A 55 1.03 12.62 8.74
N GLU A 56 -0.18 12.25 9.16
CA GLU A 56 -1.15 11.55 8.33
C GLU A 56 -1.69 12.46 7.20
N GLU A 57 -2.05 13.70 7.52
CA GLU A 57 -2.49 14.71 6.55
C GLU A 57 -1.42 14.98 5.48
N GLU A 58 -0.15 15.16 5.88
CA GLU A 58 0.97 15.34 4.96
C GLU A 58 1.15 14.14 4.00
N GLN A 59 1.00 12.92 4.52
CA GLN A 59 1.13 11.71 3.72
C GLN A 59 0.01 11.60 2.69
N ILE A 60 -1.23 11.90 3.08
CA ILE A 60 -2.39 11.93 2.18
C ILE A 60 -2.17 12.96 1.07
N ALA A 61 -1.79 14.20 1.43
CA ALA A 61 -1.55 15.26 0.45
C ALA A 61 -0.44 14.90 -0.55
N ARG A 62 0.68 14.32 -0.07
CA ARG A 62 1.78 13.87 -0.92
C ARG A 62 1.34 12.75 -1.86
N LEU A 63 0.55 11.78 -1.38
CA LEU A 63 0.12 10.65 -2.21
C LEU A 63 -0.92 11.04 -3.24
N ARG A 64 -1.85 11.95 -2.91
CA ARG A 64 -2.75 12.54 -3.92
C ARG A 64 -1.97 13.20 -5.06
N ARG A 65 -0.89 13.92 -4.74
CA ARG A 65 -0.02 14.51 -5.77
C ARG A 65 0.66 13.43 -6.63
N LEU A 66 1.24 12.41 -6.01
CA LEU A 66 1.87 11.30 -6.75
C LEU A 66 0.88 10.56 -7.65
N ALA A 67 -0.37 10.39 -7.19
CA ALA A 67 -1.42 9.80 -8.00
C ALA A 67 -1.71 10.63 -9.26
N MET A 68 -1.86 11.95 -9.09
CA MET A 68 -2.05 12.86 -10.21
C MET A 68 -0.87 12.82 -11.20
N GLU A 69 0.37 12.77 -10.69
CA GLU A 69 1.58 12.68 -11.53
C GLU A 69 1.69 11.34 -12.28
N ALA A 70 1.05 10.29 -11.78
CA ALA A 70 1.05 8.95 -12.35
C ALA A 70 -0.22 8.63 -13.17
N ASP A 71 -1.04 9.65 -13.48
CA ASP A 71 -2.35 9.49 -14.14
C ASP A 71 -3.29 8.48 -13.45
N LEU A 72 -3.18 8.38 -12.12
CA LEU A 72 -4.02 7.56 -11.26
C LEU A 72 -5.05 8.43 -10.54
N ASP A 73 -6.28 7.94 -10.40
CA ASP A 73 -7.33 8.65 -9.67
C ASP A 73 -6.88 8.97 -8.23
N PRO A 74 -6.81 10.26 -7.84
CA PRO A 74 -6.41 10.67 -6.51
C PRO A 74 -7.36 10.18 -5.41
N GLU A 75 -8.65 10.04 -5.71
CA GLU A 75 -9.63 9.52 -4.75
C GLU A 75 -9.42 8.03 -4.48
N PHE A 76 -9.22 7.23 -5.54
CA PHE A 76 -8.82 5.84 -5.40
C PHE A 76 -7.54 5.68 -4.59
N SER A 77 -6.52 6.48 -4.90
CA SER A 77 -5.22 6.43 -4.23
C SER A 77 -5.32 6.75 -2.74
N GLU A 78 -6.14 7.73 -2.38
CA GLU A 78 -6.41 8.08 -0.99
C GLU A 78 -7.15 6.94 -0.26
N LYS A 79 -8.20 6.36 -0.87
CA LYS A 79 -8.94 5.23 -0.27
C LYS A 79 -8.02 4.03 -0.04
N PHE A 80 -7.17 3.70 -1.01
CA PHE A 80 -6.18 2.63 -0.89
C PHE A 80 -5.19 2.91 0.26
N LEU A 81 -4.66 4.13 0.36
CA LEU A 81 -3.77 4.49 1.46
C LEU A 81 -4.44 4.35 2.83
N ARG A 82 -5.66 4.88 2.98
CA ARG A 82 -6.42 4.80 4.23
C ARG A 82 -6.60 3.35 4.65
N PHE A 83 -6.96 2.48 3.70
CA PHE A 83 -7.04 1.04 3.93
C PHE A 83 -5.71 0.44 4.45
N ILE A 84 -4.56 0.80 3.86
CA ILE A 84 -3.26 0.31 4.31
C ILE A 84 -2.90 0.84 5.72
N ILE A 85 -3.19 2.12 6.01
CA ILE A 85 -2.96 2.70 7.34
C ILE A 85 -3.81 2.00 8.39
N ASP A 86 -5.10 1.81 8.12
CA ASP A 86 -6.02 1.12 9.02
C ASP A 86 -5.55 -0.30 9.32
N GLU A 87 -5.05 -1.02 8.31
CA GLU A 87 -4.52 -2.37 8.50
C GLU A 87 -3.25 -2.40 9.36
N VAL A 88 -2.34 -1.42 9.17
CA VAL A 88 -1.16 -1.25 10.03
C VAL A 88 -1.58 -1.02 11.49
N ILE A 89 -2.54 -0.11 11.74
CA ILE A 89 -3.03 0.18 13.09
C ILE A 89 -3.66 -1.07 13.73
N ARG A 90 -4.49 -1.80 12.98
CA ARG A 90 -5.07 -3.08 13.45
C ARG A 90 -3.99 -4.10 13.82
N HIS A 91 -2.95 -4.23 13.00
CA HIS A 91 -1.86 -5.18 13.23
C HIS A 91 -1.03 -4.80 14.48
N HIS A 92 -0.82 -3.52 14.72
CA HIS A 92 -0.17 -3.02 15.93
C HIS A 92 -1.01 -3.26 17.19
N ALA A 93 -2.33 -3.00 17.14
CA ALA A 93 -3.22 -3.23 18.27
C ALA A 93 -3.26 -4.71 18.69
N ARG A 94 -3.25 -5.63 17.71
CA ARG A 94 -3.17 -7.08 17.97
C ARG A 94 -1.82 -7.50 18.55
N ALA A 95 -0.72 -6.96 18.03
CA ALA A 95 0.61 -7.27 18.55
C ALA A 95 0.86 -6.76 19.98
N GLN A 96 0.13 -5.71 20.41
CA GLN A 96 0.18 -5.15 21.76
C GLN A 96 -0.78 -5.81 22.75
N SER A 97 -1.58 -6.80 22.33
CA SER A 97 -2.42 -7.60 23.23
C SER A 97 -1.70 -8.93 23.51
N PRO A 98 -1.00 -9.10 24.65
CA PRO A 98 -0.47 -10.39 25.02
C PRO A 98 -1.66 -11.29 25.40
N GLY A 99 -1.67 -12.51 24.86
CA GLY A 99 -2.36 -13.62 25.51
C GLY A 99 -1.66 -13.99 26.81
#